data_AF-A0A5C7T8J6-F1
#
_entry.id   AF-A0A5C7T8J6-F1
#
_cell.length_a   1.000
_cell.length_b   1.000
_cell.length_c   1.000
_cell.angle_alpha   90.00
_cell.angle_beta   90.00
_cell.angle_gamma   90.00
#
_symmetry.space_group_name_H-M   'P 1'
#
loop_
_entity.id
_entity.type
_entity.pdbx_description
1 polymer ?
#
loop_
_entity_poly.entity_id
_entity_poly.type
_entity_poly.pdbx_seq_one_letter_code
_entity_poly.pdbx_strand_id
1 'polypeptide(L)' 'MNKIQWQTLSATELALLLKQAQVQEARAVGASTVYQLNIEGRELLAVSLPDGQALRMDPVSWPSVNRRSPARPARPARN' A
#
# COMPACT_ATOMS: atom_id res chain seq x y z
N MET A 1 15.13 -4.21 -9.79
CA MET A 1 14.73 -4.50 -8.40
C MET A 1 14.02 -3.28 -7.85
N ASN A 2 12.69 -3.27 -7.83
CA ASN A 2 11.94 -2.15 -7.25
C ASN A 2 12.06 -2.25 -5.71
N LYS A 3 12.84 -1.35 -5.13
CA LYS A 3 13.06 -1.29 -3.68
C LYS A 3 11.91 -0.50 -3.07
N ILE A 4 11.14 -1.12 -2.19
CA ILE A 4 10.19 -0.40 -1.33
C ILE A 4 11.02 0.53 -0.45
N GLN A 5 10.69 1.82 -0.44
CA GLN A 5 11.35 2.78 0.44
C GLN A 5 10.62 2.77 1.77
N TRP A 6 11.33 2.30 2.79
CA TRP A 6 10.87 2.30 4.17
C TRP A 6 11.45 3.52 4.87
N GLN A 7 10.59 4.32 5.47
CA GLN A 7 11.00 5.45 6.29
C GLN A 7 10.30 5.36 7.64
N THR A 8 11.05 5.53 8.71
CA THR A 8 10.51 5.68 10.06
C THR A 8 10.12 7.14 10.26
N LEU A 9 8.92 7.35 10.77
CA LEU A 9 8.34 8.64 11.10
C LEU A 9 7.96 8.65 12.58
N SER A 10 7.88 9.84 13.16
CA SER A 10 7.25 10.03 14.47
C SER A 10 5.71 9.98 14.36
N ALA A 11 5.02 9.70 15.47
CA ALA A 11 3.56 9.79 15.53
C ALA A 11 3.02 11.17 15.10
N THR A 12 3.74 12.25 15.38
CA THR A 12 3.35 13.61 14.98
C THR A 12 3.40 13.79 13.47
N GLU A 13 4.46 13.29 12.82
CA GLU A 13 4.58 13.31 11.36
C GLU A 13 3.53 12.43 10.69
N LEU A 14 3.24 11.26 11.27
CA LEU A 14 2.14 10.40 10.82
C LEU A 14 0.79 11.14 10.93
N ALA A 15 0.52 11.81 12.05
CA ALA A 15 -0.72 12.55 12.23
C ALA A 15 -0.88 13.70 11.21
N LEU A 16 0.23 14.40 10.88
CA LEU A 16 0.24 15.39 9.81
C LEU A 16 -0.02 14.77 8.43
N LEU A 17 0.58 13.62 8.17
CA LEU A 17 0.35 12.83 6.96
C LEU A 17 -1.10 12.40 6.82
N LEU A 18 -1.70 11.87 7.88
CA LEU A 18 -3.11 11.48 7.92
C LEU A 18 -4.08 12.64 7.71
N LYS A 19 -3.69 13.87 8.10
CA LYS A 19 -4.50 15.08 7.85
C LYS A 19 -4.48 15.53 6.39
N GLN A 20 -3.38 15.27 5.67
CA GLN A 20 -3.19 15.68 4.29
C GLN A 20 -3.56 14.58 3.29
N ALA A 21 -3.52 13.32 3.74
CA ALA A 21 -3.81 12.15 2.92
C ALA A 21 -5.30 11.77 2.98
N GLN A 22 -5.79 11.18 1.89
CA GLN A 22 -7.05 10.44 1.94
C GLN A 22 -6.81 9.05 2.51
N VAL A 23 -7.38 8.77 3.68
CA VAL A 23 -7.36 7.44 4.28
C VAL A 23 -8.35 6.56 3.53
N GLN A 24 -7.82 5.60 2.77
CA GLN A 24 -8.62 4.61 2.04
C GLN A 24 -9.06 3.49 2.98
N GLU A 25 -8.14 3.01 3.81
CA GLU A 25 -8.41 1.92 4.75
C GLU A 25 -7.58 2.10 6.02
N ALA A 26 -8.15 1.70 7.17
CA ALA A 26 -7.44 1.63 8.43
C ALA A 26 -7.77 0.30 9.11
N ARG A 27 -6.74 -0.49 9.42
CA ARG A 27 -6.86 -1.76 10.14
C ARG A 27 -5.96 -1.80 11.35
N ALA A 28 -6.53 -2.09 12.51
CA ALA A 28 -5.76 -2.47 13.68
C ALA A 28 -5.31 -3.93 13.53
N VAL A 29 -3.99 -4.16 13.59
CA VAL A 29 -3.34 -5.46 13.56
C VAL A 29 -2.52 -5.63 14.83
N GLY A 30 -3.11 -6.29 15.83
CA GLY A 30 -2.51 -6.41 17.16
C GLY A 30 -2.41 -5.05 17.87
N ALA A 31 -1.20 -4.67 18.27
CA ALA A 31 -0.93 -3.37 18.90
C ALA A 31 -0.56 -2.26 17.89
N SER A 32 -0.58 -2.57 16.59
CA SER A 32 -0.21 -1.65 15.52
C SER A 32 -1.43 -1.32 14.65
N THR A 33 -1.47 -0.14 14.04
CA THR A 33 -2.55 0.23 13.09
C THR A 33 -1.95 0.48 11.73
N VAL A 34 -2.43 -0.24 10.73
CA VAL A 34 -2.05 -0.07 9.33
C VAL A 34 -3.06 0.86 8.67
N TYR A 35 -2.56 1.91 8.05
CA TYR A 35 -3.30 2.89 7.28
C TYR A 35 -2.89 2.78 5.81
N GLN A 36 -3.87 2.62 4.93
CA GLN A 36 -3.69 2.79 3.49
C GLN A 36 -4.14 4.19 3.13
N LEU A 37 -3.22 4.96 2.58
CA LEU A 37 -3.33 6.39 2.31
C LEU A 37 -3.18 6.64 0.82
N ASN A 38 -3.86 7.64 0.30
CA ASN A 38 -3.62 8.18 -1.02
C ASN A 38 -3.28 9.67 -0.91
N ILE A 39 -2.12 10.04 -1.42
CA ILE A 39 -1.61 11.42 -1.44
C ILE A 39 -1.34 11.78 -2.89
N GLU A 40 -2.09 12.74 -3.43
CA GLU A 40 -1.90 13.24 -4.80
C GLU A 40 -1.86 12.14 -5.87
N GLY A 41 -2.67 11.09 -5.70
CA GLY A 41 -2.74 9.96 -6.64
C GLY A 41 -1.67 8.88 -6.42
N ARG A 42 -0.85 9.00 -5.36
CA ARG A 42 0.10 7.97 -4.94
C ARG A 42 -0.46 7.22 -3.74
N GLU A 43 -0.67 5.92 -3.91
CA GLU A 43 -0.96 5.05 -2.78
C GLU A 43 0.26 4.94 -1.88
N LEU A 44 0.01 4.90 -0.58
CA LEU A 44 1.00 4.87 0.48
C LEU A 44 0.47 4.00 1.60
N LEU A 45 1.38 3.28 2.26
CA LEU A 45 1.04 2.52 3.45
C LEU A 45 1.77 3.13 4.64
N ALA A 46 1.05 3.41 5.71
CA ALA A 46 1.61 3.86 6.96
C ALA A 46 1.22 2.89 8.08
N VAL A 47 2.12 2.60 9.00
CA VAL A 47 1.87 1.71 10.13
C VAL A 47 2.20 2.45 11.40
N SER A 48 1.22 2.73 12.26
CA SER A 48 1.49 3.23 13.61
C SER A 48 1.89 2.07 14.50
N LEU A 49 3.00 2.23 15.21
CA LEU A 49 3.48 1.31 16.22
C LEU A 49 3.06 1.82 17.62
N PRO A 50 2.90 0.91 18.60
CA PRO A 50 2.43 1.27 19.95
C PRO A 50 3.46 2.07 20.76
N ASP A 51 4.71 2.12 20.30
CA ASP A 51 5.81 2.88 20.90
C ASP A 51 5.81 4.38 20.49
N GLY A 52 4.80 4.82 19.73
CA GLY A 52 4.69 6.18 19.23
C GLY A 52 5.51 6.44 17.97
N GLN A 53 6.12 5.40 17.39
CA GLN A 53 6.72 5.48 16.07
C GLN A 53 5.70 5.13 14.99
N ALA A 54 6.03 5.49 13.76
CA ALA A 54 5.28 5.13 12.58
C ALA A 54 6.23 4.67 11.49
N LEU A 55 5.80 3.73 10.65
CA LEU A 55 6.51 3.32 9.45
C LEU A 55 5.74 3.79 8.25
N ARG A 56 6.39 4.51 7.35
CA ARG A 56 5.87 4.88 6.04
C ARG A 56 6.52 4.01 4.99
N MET A 57 5.68 3.44 4.14
CA MET A 57 6.03 2.68 2.95
C MET A 57 5.54 3.45 1.74
N ASP A 58 6.47 3.97 0.95
CA ASP A 58 6.17 4.50 -0.37
C ASP A 58 6.30 3.34 -1.38
N PRO A 59 5.20 2.85 -1.98
CA PRO A 59 5.30 1.91 -3.07
C PRO A 59 5.89 2.65 -4.27
N VAL A 60 7.18 2.42 -4.52
CA VAL A 60 7.82 2.83 -5.78
C VAL A 60 7.02 2.19 -6.90
N SER A 61 6.24 3.03 -7.61
CA SER A 61 5.29 2.71 -8.68
C SER A 61 5.26 1.23 -9.03
N TRP A 62 4.33 0.49 -8.44
CA TRP A 62 4.06 -0.86 -8.89
C TRP A 62 3.61 -0.76 -10.34
N PRO A 63 4.30 -1.37 -11.33
CA PRO A 63 3.66 -1.55 -12.61
C PRO A 63 2.43 -2.39 -12.29
N SER A 64 1.25 -1.78 -12.45
CA SER A 64 -0.03 -2.46 -12.36
C SER A 64 0.14 -3.77 -13.11
N VAL A 65 0.17 -4.89 -12.37
CA VAL A 65 0.18 -6.22 -12.96
C VAL A 65 -1.20 -6.37 -13.55
N ASN A 66 -1.35 -5.80 -14.74
CA ASN A 66 -2.47 -6.00 -15.61
C ASN A 66 -2.40 -7.48 -15.98
N ARG A 67 -3.06 -8.33 -15.16
CA ARG A 67 -3.29 -9.72 -15.49
C ARG A 67 -4.12 -9.71 -16.76
N ARG A 68 -3.46 -9.66 -17.92
CA ARG A 68 -4.04 -10.19 -19.14
C ARG A 68 -4.30 -11.64 -18.82
N SER A 69 -5.56 -11.96 -18.53
CA SER A 69 -6.07 -13.32 -18.52
C SER A 69 -5.44 -14.03 -19.71
N PRO A 70 -4.69 -15.13 -19.52
CA PRO A 70 -4.24 -15.91 -20.66
C PRO A 70 -5.52 -16.33 -21.39
N ALA A 71 -5.63 -15.90 -22.65
CA ALA A 71 -6.71 -16.29 -23.52
C ALA A 71 -6.80 -17.82 -23.46
N ARG A 72 -7.94 -18.30 -22.94
CA ARG A 72 -8.31 -19.71 -22.89
C ARG A 72 -8.05 -20.32 -24.28
N PRO A 73 -7.12 -21.27 -24.44
CA PRO A 73 -6.95 -21.91 -25.75
C PRO A 73 -8.24 -22.68 -26.04
N ALA A 74 -8.86 -22.34 -27.17
CA ALA A 74 -10.05 -23.01 -27.66
C ALA A 74 -9.72 -24.49 -27.92
N ARG A 75 -10.58 -25.37 -27.40
CA ARG A 75 -10.62 -26.82 -27.65
C ARG A 75 -10.54 -27.10 -29.15
N PRO A 76 -9.64 -27.97 -29.66
CA PRO A 76 -9.84 -28.54 -30.98
C PRO A 76 -10.94 -29.61 -30.91
N ALA A 77 -11.90 -29.52 -31.82
CA ALA A 77 -12.89 -30.55 -32.08
C ALA A 77 -12.17 -31.80 -32.60
N ARG A 78 -12.47 -32.95 -31.98
CA ARG A 78 -11.96 -34.25 -32.37
C ARG A 78 -12.84 -34.79 -33.50
N ASN A 79 -12.23 -35.09 -34.63
CA ASN A 79 -12.81 -35.76 -35.80
C ASN A 79 -13.04 -37.25 -35.50
#